data_AF-A0AA95F5N5-F1
#
_entry.id   AF-A0AA95F5N5-F1
#
_cell.length_a   1.000
_cell.length_b   1.000
_cell.length_c   1.000
_cell.angle_alpha   90.00
_cell.angle_beta   90.00
_cell.angle_gamma   90.00
#
_symmetry.space_group_name_H-M   'P 1'
#
loop_
_entity.id
_entity.type
_entity.pdbx_description
1 polymer ?
#
loop_
_entity_poly.entity_id
_entity_poly.type
_entity_poly.pdbx_seq_one_letter_code
_entity_poly.pdbx_strand_id
1 'polypeptide(L)' 'MEKYVGHIVDMIYQDRKGNITKSQISVHSVRCGKVKGFDTTNQSFRVFDLDRILAVQYVSLYA' A
#
# COMPACT_ATOMS: atom_id res chain seq x y z
N MET A 1 1.59 -8.23 3.68
CA MET A 1 1.09 -7.65 2.41
C MET A 1 0.55 -8.68 1.44
N GLU A 2 1.16 -9.86 1.29
CA GLU A 2 0.69 -10.89 0.33
C GLU A 2 -0.79 -11.27 0.52
N LYS A 3 -1.25 -11.44 1.77
CA LYS A 3 -2.66 -11.70 2.11
C LYS A 3 -3.65 -10.59 1.69
N TYR A 4 -3.16 -9.44 1.24
CA TYR A 4 -3.98 -8.32 0.79
C TYR A 4 -4.01 -8.18 -0.73
N VAL A 5 -3.36 -9.06 -1.50
CA VAL A 5 -3.47 -9.03 -2.97
C VAL A 5 -4.93 -9.18 -3.38
N GLY A 6 -5.39 -8.27 -4.26
CA GLY A 6 -6.81 -8.18 -4.67
C GLY A 6 -7.68 -7.32 -3.75
N HIS A 7 -7.11 -6.73 -2.70
CA HIS A 7 -7.84 -5.93 -1.72
C HIS A 7 -7.35 -4.49 -1.65
N ILE A 8 -8.21 -3.61 -1.16
CA ILE A 8 -7.86 -2.23 -0.80
C ILE A 8 -7.38 -2.20 0.65
N VAL A 9 -6.27 -1.49 0.86
CA VAL A 9 -5.72 -1.25 2.19
C VAL A 9 -5.41 0.23 2.38
N ASP A 10 -5.58 0.70 3.61
CA ASP A 10 -4.95 1.92 4.09
C ASP A 10 -3.55 1.57 4.61
N MET A 11 -2.55 2.35 4.22
CA MET A 11 -1.14 2.09 4.52
C MET A 11 -0.47 3.36 5.04
N ILE A 12 0.33 3.22 6.09
CA ILE A 12 1.27 4.25 6.53
C ILE A 12 2.64 3.90 5.96
N TYR A 13 3.23 4.81 5.19
CA TYR A 13 4.47 4.59 4.45
C TYR A 13 5.49 5.66 4.76
N GLN A 14 6.76 5.29 4.89
CA GLN A 14 7.86 6.22 5.09
C GLN A 14 8.76 6.28 3.84
N ASP A 15 8.89 7.46 3.24
CA ASP A 15 9.74 7.68 2.07
C ASP A 15 11.24 7.77 2.44
N ARG A 16 12.14 7.82 1.44
CA ARG A 16 13.62 7.77 1.65
C ARG A 16 14.17 8.96 2.43
N LYS A 17 13.41 10.05 2.52
CA LYS A 17 13.76 11.26 3.26
C LYS A 17 13.17 11.26 4.67
N GLY A 18 12.39 10.22 5.02
CA GLY A 18 11.75 10.06 6.30
C GLY A 18 10.33 10.62 6.37
N ASN A 19 9.77 11.12 5.25
CA ASN A 19 8.40 11.64 5.25
C ASN A 19 7.40 10.51 5.39
N ILE A 20 6.46 10.67 6.32
CA ILE A 20 5.41 9.68 6.57
C ILE A 20 4.13 10.13 5.85
N THR A 21 3.56 9.23 5.06
CA THR A 21 2.33 9.47 4.30
C THR A 21 1.32 8.36 4.56
N LYS A 22 0.03 8.71 4.57
CA LYS A 22 -1.05 7.74 4.45
C LYS A 22 -1.42 7.58 2.97
N SER A 23 -1.48 6.34 2.50
CA SER A 23 -1.92 6.01 1.14
C SER A 23 -2.97 4.91 1.20
N GLN A 24 -4.06 5.08 0.45
CA GLN A 24 -5.00 4.00 0.20
C GLN A 24 -4.67 3.37 -1.15
N ILE A 25 -4.40 2.07 -1.16
CA ILE A 25 -3.98 1.37 -2.37
C ILE A 25 -4.82 0.12 -2.59
N SER A 26 -5.19 -0.14 -3.83
CA SER A 26 -5.55 -1.48 -4.28
C SER A 26 -4.26 -2.27 -4.48
N VAL A 27 -4.09 -3.40 -3.80
CA VAL A 27 -2.87 -4.21 -3.86
C VAL A 27 -2.96 -5.17 -5.05
N HIS A 28 -2.09 -4.99 -6.05
CA HIS A 28 -2.10 -5.83 -7.25
C HIS A 28 -1.14 -7.02 -7.15
N SER A 29 0.05 -6.81 -6.61
CA SER A 29 1.02 -7.89 -6.42
C SER A 29 2.03 -7.56 -5.34
N VAL A 30 2.59 -8.62 -4.75
CA VAL A 30 3.70 -8.53 -3.80
C VAL A 30 4.77 -9.51 -4.25
N ARG A 31 5.95 -9.02 -4.62
CA ARG A 31 7.08 -9.82 -5.11
C ARG A 31 8.41 -9.14 -4.77
N CYS A 32 9.43 -9.92 -4.44
CA CYS A 32 10.80 -9.45 -4.20
C CYS A 32 10.89 -8.23 -3.26
N GLY A 33 10.19 -8.28 -2.12
CA GLY A 33 10.22 -7.17 -1.15
C GLY A 33 9.40 -5.93 -1.55
N LYS A 34 8.63 -5.99 -2.65
CA LYS A 34 7.91 -4.84 -3.20
C LYS A 34 6.42 -5.11 -3.33
N VAL A 35 5.63 -4.07 -3.13
CA VAL A 35 4.18 -4.05 -3.40
C VAL A 35 3.94 -3.19 -4.63
N LYS A 36 3.31 -3.75 -5.66
CA LYS A 36 2.69 -2.96 -6.73
C LYS A 36 1.24 -2.75 -6.38
N GLY A 37 0.80 -1.50 -6.35
CA GLY A 37 -0.59 -1.16 -6.08
C GLY A 37 -1.04 0.04 -6.89
N PHE A 38 -2.36 0.18 -7.04
CA PHE A 38 -2.98 1.39 -7.56
C PHE A 38 -3.34 2.29 -6.38
N ASP A 39 -2.70 3.45 -6.30
CA ASP A 39 -3.02 4.49 -5.32
C ASP A 39 -4.35 5.15 -5.72
N THR A 40 -5.38 4.94 -4.92
CA THR A 40 -6.75 5.41 -5.21
C THR A 40 -6.88 6.92 -5.04
N THR A 41 -6.01 7.54 -4.23
CA THR A 41 -6.02 8.98 -3.99
C THR A 41 -5.36 9.72 -5.15
N ASN A 42 -4.18 9.26 -5.57
CA ASN A 42 -3.41 9.87 -6.66
C ASN A 42 -3.73 9.30 -8.04
N GLN A 43 -4.69 8.36 -8.12
CA GLN A 43 -5.12 7.68 -9.35
C GLN A 43 -3.95 7.17 -10.22
N SER A 44 -2.96 6.54 -9.59
CA SER A 44 -1.74 6.11 -10.28
C SER A 44 -1.17 4.81 -9.72
N PHE A 45 -0.52 4.02 -10.59
CA PHE A 45 0.21 2.84 -10.15
C PHE A 45 1.53 3.24 -9.47
N ARG A 46 1.77 2.65 -8.29
CA ARG A 46 2.98 2.88 -7.50
C ARG A 46 3.59 1.56 -7.04
N VAL A 47 4.89 1.61 -6.80
CA VAL A 47 5.66 0.52 -6.20
C VAL A 47 6.18 0.98 -4.85
N PHE A 48 5.90 0.20 -3.82
CA PHE A 48 6.30 0.46 -2.44
C PHE A 48 7.27 -0.63 -1.96
N ASP A 49 8.28 -0.23 -1.19
CA ASP A 49 9.20 -1.17 -0.54
C ASP A 49 8.55 -1.67 0.77
N LEU A 50 8.49 -2.98 0.98
CA LEU A 50 7.81 -3.60 2.13
C LEU A 50 8.39 -3.13 3.47
N ASP A 51 9.71 -3.00 3.55
CA ASP A 51 10.43 -2.61 4.76
C ASP A 51 10.13 -1.19 5.24
N ARG A 52 9.34 -0.44 4.45
CA ARG A 52 9.04 0.97 4.64
C ARG A 52 7.57 1.22 4.94
N ILE A 53 6.80 0.14 5.01
CA ILE A 53 5.42 0.12 5.44
C ILE A 53 5.42 0.05 6.96
N LEU A 54 4.99 1.13 7.60
CA LEU A 54 4.96 1.24 9.06
C LEU A 54 3.69 0.61 9.66
N ALA A 55 2.58 0.67 8.92
CA ALA A 55 1.32 0.07 9.31
C ALA A 55 0.44 -0.20 8.07
N VAL A 56 -0.44 -1.18 8.18
CA VAL A 56 -1.44 -1.48 7.15
C VAL A 56 -2.75 -1.92 7.79
N GLN A 57 -3.86 -1.46 7.23
CA GLN A 57 -5.20 -1.85 7.63
C GLN A 57 -6.04 -2.20 6.41
N TYR A 58 -6.71 -3.35 6.45
CA TYR A 58 -7.67 -3.74 5.42
C TYR A 58 -8.87 -2.81 5.44
N VAL A 59 -9.30 -2.36 4.26
CA VAL A 59 -10.52 -1.59 4.08
C VAL A 59 -11.64 -2.54 3.67
N SER A 60 -12.59 -2.78 4.58
CA SER A 60 -13.82 -3.51 4.25
C SER A 60 -14.72 -2.59 3.42
N LEU A 61 -15.24 -3.11 2.31
CA LEU A 61 -16.23 -2.42 1.47
C LEU A 61 -17.66 -2.52 2.03
N TYR A 62 -17.85 -3.17 3.18
CA TYR A 62 -19.16 -3.32 3.82
C TYR A 62 -19.24 -2.47 5.10
N ALA A 63 -20.25 -1.60 5.14
CA ALA A 63 -20.76 -0.92 6.32
C ALA A 63 -21.87 -1.75 6.97
#